data_AF-A0AA43U6G0-F1
#
_entry.id   AF-A0AA43U6G0-F1
#
_cell.length_a   1.000
_cell.length_b   1.000
_cell.length_c   1.000
_cell.angle_alpha   90.00
_cell.angle_beta   90.00
_cell.angle_gamma   90.00
#
_symmetry.space_group_name_H-M   'P 1'
#
loop_
_entity.id
_entity.type
_entity.pdbx_description
1 polymer ?
#
loop_
_entity_poly.entity_id
_entity_poly.type
_entity_poly.pdbx_seq_one_letter_code
_entity_poly.pdbx_strand_id
1 'polypeptide(L)' 'PVSATDLRAGGALVLAGIMAEGYTEVFDIQHIDRGYEDYVGKLQKLGANLSREVNS' A
#
# COMPACT_ATOMS: atom_id res chain seq x y z
N PRO A 1 -13.20 1.78 -2.79
CA PRO A 1 -11.98 2.47 -3.28
C PRO A 1 -11.53 3.56 -2.30
N VAL A 2 -10.33 3.43 -1.73
CA VAL A 2 -9.73 4.43 -0.85
C VAL A 2 -8.46 4.97 -1.52
N SER A 3 -8.37 6.29 -1.74
CA SER A 3 -7.23 6.93 -2.41
C SER A 3 -6.30 7.61 -1.42
N ALA A 4 -5.00 7.42 -1.61
CA ALA A 4 -3.94 8.05 -0.84
C ALA A 4 -3.55 9.40 -1.44
N THR A 5 -3.92 10.51 -0.80
CA THR A 5 -3.62 11.86 -1.31
C THR A 5 -2.21 12.35 -0.94
N ASP A 6 -1.53 11.69 0.01
CA ASP A 6 -0.20 12.07 0.52
C ASP A 6 0.66 10.83 0.87
N LEU A 7 2.00 10.97 0.78
CA LEU A 7 3.01 9.94 1.13
C LEU A 7 2.71 9.21 2.45
N ARG A 8 2.30 9.95 3.49
CA ARG A 8 2.00 9.39 4.81
C ARG A 8 0.60 8.77 4.89
N ALA A 9 -0.37 9.37 4.20
CA ALA A 9 -1.73 8.84 4.12
C ALA A 9 -1.76 7.50 3.38
N GLY A 10 -0.95 7.34 2.33
CA GLY A 10 -0.83 6.09 1.60
C GLY A 10 -0.26 4.95 2.43
N GLY A 11 0.79 5.21 3.21
CA GLY A 11 1.34 4.20 4.12
C GLY A 11 0.33 3.78 5.20
N ALA A 12 -0.40 4.74 5.78
CA ALA A 12 -1.43 4.45 6.77
C ALA A 12 -2.59 3.61 6.20
N LEU A 13 -3.02 3.89 4.96
CA LEU A 13 -4.08 3.15 4.28
C LEU A 13 -3.68 1.70 3.99
N VAL A 14 -2.43 1.46 3.58
CA VAL A 14 -1.94 0.09 3.36
C VAL A 14 -1.92 -0.70 4.67
N LEU A 15 -1.47 -0.08 5.77
CA LEU A 15 -1.50 -0.71 7.09
C LEU A 15 -2.94 -0.99 7.56
N ALA A 16 -3.87 -0.06 7.32
CA ALA A 16 -5.28 -0.27 7.62
C ALA A 16 -5.87 -1.43 6.80
N GLY A 17 -5.49 -1.55 5.52
CA GLY A 17 -5.90 -2.65 4.66
C GLY A 17 -5.36 -4.01 5.10
N ILE A 18 -4.13 -4.07 5.64
CA ILE A 18 -3.55 -5.30 6.21
C ILE A 18 -4.36 -5.79 7.42
N MET A 19 -4.90 -4.86 8.22
CA MET A 19 -5.71 -5.18 9.41
C MET A 19 -7.20 -5.38 9.10
N ALA A 20 -7.65 -5.04 7.89
CA ALA A 20 -9.04 -5.16 7.50
C ALA A 20 -9.41 -6.61 7.18
N GLU A 21 -10.65 -7.00 7.49
CA GLU A 21 -11.19 -8.29 7.05
C GLU A 21 -11.56 -8.23 5.57
N GLY A 22 -11.04 -9.16 4.79
CA GLY A 22 -11.31 -9.27 3.35
C GLY A 22 -10.21 -8.68 2.48
N TYR A 23 -10.58 -8.08 1.35
CA TYR A 23 -9.64 -7.53 0.36
C TYR A 23 -9.75 -6.01 0.31
N THR A 24 -8.60 -5.35 0.37
CA THR A 24 -8.50 -3.89 0.23
C THR A 24 -7.67 -3.55 -1.00
N GLU A 25 -8.26 -2.78 -1.91
CA GLU A 25 -7.54 -2.19 -3.04
C GLU A 25 -7.24 -0.72 -2.76
N VAL A 26 -5.95 -0.37 -2.81
CA VAL A 26 -5.44 0.98 -2.59
C VAL A 26 -4.90 1.53 -3.90
N PHE A 27 -5.42 2.69 -4.33
CA PHE A 27 -5.02 3.37 -5.57
C PHE A 27 -4.08 4.54 -5.28
N ASP A 28 -3.42 5.05 -6.32
CA ASP A 28 -2.52 6.23 -6.25
C ASP A 28 -1.27 6.06 -5.38
N ILE A 29 -0.77 4.83 -5.24
CA ILE A 29 0.43 4.50 -4.45
C ILE A 29 1.73 5.11 -5.00
N GLN A 30 1.70 5.73 -6.19
CA GLN A 30 2.84 6.43 -6.80
C GLN A 30 3.44 7.52 -5.91
N HIS A 31 2.65 8.10 -5.01
CA HIS A 31 3.13 9.07 -4.03
C HIS A 31 3.97 8.44 -2.91
N ILE A 32 3.79 7.14 -2.63
CA ILE A 32 4.53 6.38 -1.62
C ILE A 32 5.96 6.11 -2.08
N ASP A 33 6.15 5.83 -3.37
CA ASP A 33 7.46 5.51 -3.97
C ASP A 33 8.48 6.66 -3.83
N ARG A 34 8.01 7.92 -3.70
CA ARG A 34 8.88 9.10 -3.51
C ARG A 34 9.56 9.14 -2.14
N GLY A 35 9.09 8.38 -1.16
CA GLY A 35 9.63 8.37 0.21
C GLY A 35 9.87 6.99 0.81
N TYR A 36 9.39 5.92 0.17
CA TYR A 36 9.62 4.54 0.60
C TYR A 36 10.11 3.69 -0.55
N GLU A 37 11.41 3.41 -0.56
CA GLU A 37 11.98 2.39 -1.43
C GLU A 37 11.46 1.00 -1.01
N ASP A 38 10.94 0.23 -1.98
CA ASP A 38 10.44 -1.13 -1.78
C ASP A 38 9.44 -1.27 -0.63
N TYR A 39 8.46 -0.36 -0.56
CA TYR A 39 7.47 -0.35 0.51
C TYR A 39 6.70 -1.69 0.60
N VAL A 40 6.23 -2.19 -0.54
CA VAL A 40 5.47 -3.44 -0.63
C VAL A 40 6.34 -4.65 -0.28
N GLY A 41 7.55 -4.75 -0.83
CA GLY A 41 8.44 -5.89 -0.55
C GLY A 41 8.88 -5.93 0.92
N LYS A 42 9.08 -4.77 1.57
CA LYS A 42 9.34 -4.71 3.01
C LYS A 42 8.17 -5.24 3.84
N LEU A 43 6.94 -4.88 3.51
CA LEU A 43 5.75 -5.39 4.20
C LEU A 43 5.56 -6.90 3.97
N GLN A 44 5.79 -7.38 2.75
CA GLN A 44 5.77 -8.81 2.44
C GLN A 44 6.82 -9.59 3.25
N LYS A 45 8.04 -9.05 3.40
CA LYS A 45 9.09 -9.66 4.26
C LYS A 45 8.71 -9.74 5.73
N LEU A 46 7.82 -8.86 6.19
CA LEU A 46 7.25 -8.89 7.54
C LEU A 46 6.06 -9.86 7.67
N GLY A 47 5.67 -10.54 6.58
CA GLY A 47 4.59 -11.53 6.56
C GLY A 47 3.23 -10.99 6.12
N ALA A 48 3.16 -9.73 5.65
CA ALA A 48 1.90 -9.19 5.15
C ALA A 48 1.55 -9.78 3.76
N ASN A 49 0.28 -10.14 3.57
CA ASN A 49 -0.23 -10.63 2.29
C ASN A 49 -0.77 -9.48 1.44
N LEU A 50 0.09 -8.90 0.59
CA LEU A 50 -0.28 -7.86 -0.36
C LEU A 50 0.52 -8.02 -1.66
N SER A 51 0.01 -7.50 -2.77
CA SER A 51 0.70 -7.43 -4.06
C SER A 51 0.49 -6.04 -4.68
N ARG A 52 1.39 -5.64 -5.58
CA ARG A 52 1.26 -4.42 -6.38
C ARG A 52 0.99 -4.82 -7.82
N GLU A 53 -0.17 -4.43 -8.34
CA GLU A 53 -0.48 -4.54 -9.76
C GLU A 53 -0.28 -3.18 -10.44
N VAL A 54 0.42 -3.17 -11.57
CA VAL A 54 0.56 -2.00 -12.43
C VAL A 54 -0.33 -2.26 -13.64
N ASN A 55 -1.54 -1.67 -13.66
CA ASN A 55 -2.37 -1.68 -14.85
C ASN A 55 -1.67 -0.82 -15.92
N SER A 56 -1.31 -1.46 -17.04
CA SER A 56 -0.63 -0.85 -18.20
C SER A 56 -1.59 -0.03 -19.05
#